data_AF-A0AA35U156-F1
#
_entry.id   AF-A0AA35U156-F1
#
_cell.length_a   1.000
_cell.length_b   1.000
_cell.length_c   1.000
_cell.angle_alpha   90.00
_cell.angle_beta   90.00
_cell.angle_gamma   90.00
#
_symmetry.space_group_name_H-M   'P 1'
#
loop_
_entity.id
_entity.type
_entity.pdbx_description
1 polymer ?
#
loop_
_entity_poly.entity_id
_entity_poly.type
_entity_poly.pdbx_seq_one_letter_code
_entity_poly.pdbx_strand_id
1 'polypeptide(L)'
;MRNDMYSIFCKNPVWLHRVLASARECCAYSTLTCVSIATRKRWRSPVQLFSGGAVEDCSLSFVKMSAQAESVIRNIIREITLECSAQGETISETLAAFIVKAAVLDPENEFNVERTLTKDDVKKLIGTCVSRLLQRNSPSLDTAKMQVHFDMNYCTRGEFLQEHRRVLDSRLQPVLAEILDARARSREELETLYRKIVSYVLLESGLGSPTELAVVRETTAALQSVFPQTELGVFIALTGEDKQKQLRELSSIVSGIRLFNRDCGKGGEGIDDLPSILKDALKVTSENIEKTLQKTLEAAYQFTGVLCSLTESPHPPPPPSSVLSLKEGLINLRQHETFIRTLMGDILMSAEHLDHLEADFQGTMESLKATVQSKTAVPTAQVYVSYIHFSLSRARLIFPPQTPHISSSIISP
;
A
#
# COMPACT_ATOMS: atom_id res chain seq x y z
N MET A 1 17.45 41.02 12.58
CA MET A 1 16.19 41.36 11.87
C MET A 1 15.32 40.11 11.73
N ARG A 2 14.80 39.58 12.84
CA ARG A 2 13.95 38.38 12.84
C ARG A 2 13.02 38.35 14.08
N ASN A 3 12.53 39.52 14.53
CA ASN A 3 11.72 39.63 15.76
C ASN A 3 10.53 40.61 15.74
N ASP A 4 10.14 41.21 14.61
CA ASP A 4 9.10 42.26 14.60
C ASP A 4 7.72 41.85 14.06
N MET A 5 7.48 40.58 13.72
CA MET A 5 6.14 40.14 13.26
C MET A 5 5.18 39.72 14.39
N TYR A 6 5.69 39.42 15.60
CA TYR A 6 4.86 38.94 16.72
C TYR A 6 4.19 40.06 17.54
N SER A 7 4.61 41.33 17.38
CA SER A 7 4.15 42.45 18.21
C SER A 7 2.87 43.14 17.70
N ILE A 8 2.44 42.84 16.46
CA ILE A 8 1.26 43.49 15.84
C ILE A 8 -0.06 42.77 16.19
N PHE A 9 -0.02 41.49 16.56
CA PHE A 9 -1.24 40.70 16.81
C PHE A 9 -1.81 40.77 18.24
N CYS A 10 -1.08 41.33 19.22
CA CYS A 10 -1.46 41.25 20.65
C CYS A 10 -2.15 42.50 21.24
N LYS A 11 -2.60 43.48 20.45
CA LYS A 11 -3.18 44.73 21.00
C LYS A 11 -4.69 44.91 20.84
N ASN A 12 -5.45 43.91 20.39
CA ASN A 12 -6.90 44.08 20.25
C ASN A 12 -7.69 42.79 20.59
N PRO A 13 -8.12 42.59 21.86
CA PRO A 13 -8.80 41.38 22.30
C PRO A 13 -10.19 41.19 21.66
N VAL A 14 -10.78 42.24 21.06
CA VAL A 14 -12.07 42.18 20.37
C VAL A 14 -11.96 41.56 18.97
N TRP A 15 -10.79 41.68 18.31
CA TRP A 15 -10.56 41.14 16.97
C TRP A 15 -10.27 39.64 17.00
N LEU A 16 -9.46 39.18 17.96
CA LEU A 16 -9.15 37.77 18.13
C LEU A 16 -10.39 36.95 18.52
N HIS A 17 -11.28 37.53 19.35
CA HIS A 17 -12.53 36.86 19.74
C HIS A 17 -13.55 36.80 18.60
N ARG A 18 -13.56 37.78 17.67
CA ARG A 18 -14.41 37.76 16.46
C ARG A 18 -13.86 36.86 15.36
N VAL A 19 -12.54 36.82 15.16
CA VAL A 19 -11.89 35.91 14.20
C VAL A 19 -11.97 34.46 14.67
N LEU A 20 -11.80 34.18 15.97
CA LEU A 20 -11.97 32.84 16.51
C LEU A 20 -13.44 32.41 16.61
N ALA A 21 -14.39 33.34 16.79
CA ALA A 21 -15.82 33.05 16.71
C ALA A 21 -16.28 32.80 15.27
N SER A 22 -15.85 33.61 14.30
CA SER A 22 -16.15 33.41 12.87
C SER A 22 -15.44 32.19 12.29
N ALA A 23 -14.21 31.89 12.73
CA ALA A 23 -13.51 30.64 12.38
C ALA A 23 -14.15 29.43 13.06
N ARG A 24 -14.68 29.55 14.28
CA ARG A 24 -15.47 28.48 14.91
C ARG A 24 -16.83 28.30 14.23
N GLU A 25 -17.48 29.35 13.75
CA GLU A 25 -18.75 29.25 13.03
C GLU A 25 -18.56 28.76 11.58
N CYS A 26 -17.48 29.14 10.88
CA CYS A 26 -17.13 28.60 9.56
C CYS A 26 -16.55 27.18 9.62
N CYS A 27 -15.74 26.85 10.64
CA CYS A 27 -15.33 25.46 10.88
C CYS A 27 -16.52 24.62 11.33
N ALA A 28 -17.39 25.10 12.23
CA ALA A 28 -18.55 24.34 12.68
C ALA A 28 -19.58 24.19 11.57
N TYR A 29 -19.81 25.17 10.70
CA TYR A 29 -20.70 24.97 9.54
C TYR A 29 -20.07 24.09 8.47
N SER A 30 -18.75 24.14 8.22
CA SER A 30 -18.10 23.23 7.27
C SER A 30 -17.95 21.80 7.81
N THR A 31 -17.71 21.61 9.11
CA THR A 31 -17.81 20.28 9.74
C THR A 31 -19.27 19.84 9.88
N LEU A 32 -20.25 20.70 10.17
CA LEU A 32 -21.66 20.28 10.30
C LEU A 32 -22.38 20.12 8.95
N THR A 33 -21.95 20.77 7.86
CA THR A 33 -22.45 20.46 6.50
C THR A 33 -21.71 19.29 5.87
N CYS A 34 -20.40 19.11 6.13
CA CYS A 34 -19.73 17.84 5.84
C CYS A 34 -20.34 16.69 6.67
N VAL A 35 -20.73 16.93 7.93
CA VAL A 35 -21.40 15.95 8.79
C VAL A 35 -22.87 15.78 8.39
N SER A 36 -23.60 16.80 7.93
CA SER A 36 -25.03 16.64 7.54
C SER A 36 -25.21 15.95 6.19
N ILE A 37 -24.23 16.06 5.29
CA ILE A 37 -24.16 15.19 4.09
C ILE A 37 -23.57 13.81 4.47
N ALA A 38 -22.72 13.71 5.50
CA ALA A 38 -22.15 12.44 5.97
C ALA A 38 -22.98 11.67 7.04
N THR A 39 -24.12 12.18 7.54
CA THR A 39 -24.88 11.54 8.65
C THR A 39 -26.21 10.92 8.29
N ARG A 40 -26.61 10.83 7.01
CA ARG A 40 -27.61 9.82 6.63
C ARG A 40 -26.92 8.53 6.19
N LYS A 41 -26.64 7.72 7.23
CA LYS A 41 -26.10 6.34 7.21
C LYS A 41 -24.62 6.22 6.82
N ARG A 42 -23.76 6.35 7.84
CA ARG A 42 -22.56 5.51 8.07
C ARG A 42 -21.84 5.09 6.77
N TRP A 43 -21.02 5.97 6.21
CA TRP A 43 -19.93 5.54 5.32
C TRP A 43 -18.94 4.74 6.16
N ARG A 44 -19.23 3.46 6.38
CA ARG A 44 -18.18 2.48 6.64
C ARG A 44 -17.28 2.51 5.41
N SER A 45 -15.97 2.60 5.63
CA SER A 45 -14.96 2.26 4.64
C SER A 45 -15.38 1.01 3.84
N PRO A 46 -15.32 1.02 2.49
CA PRO A 46 -15.50 -0.19 1.70
C PRO A 46 -14.48 -1.29 2.02
N VAL A 47 -13.37 -0.98 2.69
CA VAL A 47 -12.28 -1.93 3.00
C VAL A 47 -12.70 -3.01 4.03
N GLN A 48 -13.88 -2.90 4.66
CA GLN A 48 -14.42 -4.00 5.50
C GLN A 48 -15.51 -4.85 4.82
N LEU A 49 -15.78 -4.66 3.53
CA LEU A 49 -16.74 -5.47 2.77
C LEU A 49 -16.11 -6.24 1.59
N PHE A 50 -14.80 -6.14 1.41
CA PHE A 50 -14.07 -6.69 0.27
C PHE A 50 -12.68 -7.19 0.69
N SER A 51 -12.62 -8.18 1.57
CA SER A 51 -11.40 -8.97 1.77
C SER A 51 -11.59 -10.33 1.09
N GLY A 52 -11.07 -10.46 -0.13
CA GLY A 52 -11.00 -11.74 -0.82
C GLY A 52 -10.64 -11.62 -2.30
N GLY A 53 -9.39 -11.95 -2.63
CA GLY A 53 -9.04 -12.49 -3.95
C GLY A 53 -8.49 -11.51 -4.98
N ALA A 54 -7.24 -11.78 -5.35
CA ALA A 54 -6.54 -11.51 -6.60
C ALA A 54 -7.27 -10.76 -7.74
N VAL A 55 -6.48 -9.88 -8.37
CA VAL A 55 -6.51 -9.54 -9.79
C VAL A 55 -7.12 -10.68 -10.62
N GLU A 56 -8.24 -10.39 -11.30
CA GLU A 56 -9.25 -11.33 -11.86
C GLU A 56 -10.51 -11.56 -11.03
N ASP A 57 -11.08 -10.52 -10.40
CA ASP A 57 -12.55 -10.38 -10.34
C ASP A 57 -12.93 -8.94 -9.92
N CYS A 58 -13.24 -8.07 -10.89
CA CYS A 58 -13.82 -6.76 -10.62
C CYS A 58 -15.35 -6.92 -10.46
N SER A 59 -15.77 -7.83 -9.59
CA SER A 59 -17.17 -8.02 -9.21
C SER A 59 -17.48 -7.13 -8.00
N LEU A 60 -18.05 -5.97 -8.33
CA LEU A 60 -18.75 -5.06 -7.45
C LEU A 60 -19.50 -5.79 -6.31
N SER A 61 -19.04 -5.67 -5.06
CA SER A 61 -19.79 -6.08 -3.86
C SER A 61 -20.87 -5.02 -3.58
N PHE A 62 -21.90 -5.05 -4.41
CA PHE A 62 -23.22 -4.56 -4.09
C PHE A 62 -23.99 -5.71 -3.45
N VAL A 63 -24.70 -5.43 -2.36
CA VAL A 63 -25.66 -6.30 -1.68
C VAL A 63 -26.36 -7.22 -2.68
N LYS A 64 -26.04 -8.53 -2.66
CA LYS A 64 -26.68 -9.64 -3.39
C LYS A 64 -27.54 -9.21 -4.61
N MET A 65 -26.91 -8.65 -5.64
CA MET A 65 -27.58 -8.33 -6.91
C MET A 65 -27.82 -9.60 -7.71
N SER A 66 -28.92 -9.67 -8.48
CA SER A 66 -29.13 -10.76 -9.42
C SER A 66 -28.11 -10.68 -10.58
N ALA A 67 -27.67 -11.82 -11.11
CA ALA A 67 -26.72 -11.88 -12.24
C ALA A 67 -27.20 -11.06 -13.47
N GLN A 68 -28.52 -10.90 -13.61
CA GLN A 68 -29.13 -10.08 -14.64
C GLN A 68 -28.89 -8.57 -14.42
N ALA A 69 -28.99 -8.09 -13.17
CA ALA A 69 -28.71 -6.68 -12.84
C ALA A 69 -27.22 -6.33 -13.03
N GLU A 70 -26.34 -7.28 -12.69
CA GLU A 70 -24.90 -7.13 -12.88
C GLU A 70 -24.51 -7.03 -14.38
N SER A 71 -25.13 -7.86 -15.23
CA SER A 71 -24.94 -7.77 -16.67
C SER A 71 -25.44 -6.45 -17.27
N VAL A 72 -26.56 -5.92 -16.76
CA VAL A 72 -27.11 -4.63 -17.23
C VAL A 72 -26.16 -3.50 -16.86
N ILE A 73 -25.66 -3.47 -15.62
CA ILE A 73 -24.73 -2.42 -15.17
C ILE A 73 -23.40 -2.47 -15.94
N ARG A 74 -22.85 -3.66 -16.22
CA ARG A 74 -21.65 -3.78 -17.07
C ARG A 74 -21.87 -3.21 -18.47
N ASN A 75 -23.04 -3.46 -19.07
CA ASN A 75 -23.35 -2.90 -20.38
C ASN A 75 -23.46 -1.37 -20.34
N ILE A 76 -24.09 -0.81 -19.30
CA ILE A 76 -24.19 0.64 -19.09
C ILE A 76 -22.79 1.27 -18.95
N ILE A 77 -21.91 0.66 -18.14
CA ILE A 77 -20.54 1.15 -17.96
C ILE A 77 -19.79 1.16 -19.30
N ARG A 78 -19.88 0.09 -20.09
CA ARG A 78 -19.25 0.00 -21.42
C ARG A 78 -19.80 1.03 -22.40
N GLU A 79 -21.11 1.26 -22.38
CA GLU A 79 -21.75 2.25 -23.26
C GLU A 79 -21.27 3.67 -22.92
N ILE A 80 -21.18 4.00 -21.61
CA ILE A 80 -20.63 5.28 -21.14
C ILE A 80 -19.17 5.47 -21.58
N THR A 81 -18.31 4.45 -21.43
CA THR A 81 -16.90 4.56 -21.82
C THR A 81 -16.74 4.72 -23.33
N LEU A 82 -17.55 4.01 -24.12
CA LEU A 82 -17.58 4.16 -25.58
C LEU A 82 -18.05 5.55 -26.02
N GLU A 83 -19.13 6.08 -25.44
CA GLU A 83 -19.63 7.42 -25.76
C GLU A 83 -18.65 8.53 -25.37
N CYS A 84 -17.98 8.41 -24.22
CA CYS A 84 -16.94 9.37 -23.84
C CYS A 84 -15.74 9.30 -24.79
N SER A 85 -15.32 8.08 -25.15
CA SER A 85 -14.20 7.87 -26.09
C SER A 85 -14.52 8.42 -27.49
N ALA A 86 -15.76 8.28 -27.96
CA ALA A 86 -16.21 8.86 -29.23
C ALA A 86 -16.14 10.39 -29.23
N GLN A 87 -16.21 11.01 -28.05
CA GLN A 87 -16.08 12.46 -27.85
C GLN A 87 -14.67 12.89 -27.45
N GLY A 88 -13.70 11.97 -27.49
CA GLY A 88 -12.26 12.25 -27.30
C GLY A 88 -11.75 12.12 -25.86
N GLU A 89 -12.55 11.64 -24.92
CA GLU A 89 -12.15 11.46 -23.51
C GLU A 89 -12.06 9.97 -23.15
N THR A 90 -10.89 9.51 -22.73
CA THR A 90 -10.68 8.12 -22.32
C THR A 90 -10.93 7.96 -20.83
N ILE A 91 -11.99 7.22 -20.47
CA ILE A 91 -12.44 7.00 -19.08
C ILE A 91 -12.27 5.53 -18.70
N SER A 92 -11.76 5.26 -17.49
CA SER A 92 -11.68 3.90 -16.97
C SER A 92 -13.06 3.36 -16.58
N GLU A 93 -13.26 2.05 -16.71
CA GLU A 93 -14.52 1.41 -16.29
C GLU A 93 -14.83 1.67 -14.80
N THR A 94 -13.80 1.72 -13.95
CA THR A 94 -13.96 2.04 -12.52
C THR A 94 -14.48 3.46 -12.28
N LEU A 95 -13.96 4.45 -13.01
CA LEU A 95 -14.44 5.83 -12.89
C LEU A 95 -15.88 5.94 -13.42
N ALA A 96 -16.19 5.29 -14.54
CA ALA A 96 -17.56 5.23 -15.06
C ALA A 96 -18.52 4.58 -14.05
N ALA A 97 -18.13 3.46 -13.43
CA ALA A 97 -18.91 2.80 -12.39
C ALA A 97 -19.15 3.70 -11.16
N PHE A 98 -18.13 4.45 -10.74
CA PHE A 98 -18.25 5.41 -9.65
C PHE A 98 -19.26 6.52 -9.99
N ILE A 99 -19.18 7.08 -11.20
CA ILE A 99 -20.10 8.13 -11.65
C ILE A 99 -21.53 7.61 -11.80
N VAL A 100 -21.73 6.38 -12.29
CA VAL A 100 -23.04 5.72 -12.33
C VAL A 100 -23.64 5.64 -10.93
N LYS A 101 -22.85 5.17 -9.95
CA LYS A 101 -23.28 5.10 -8.55
C LYS A 101 -23.64 6.49 -8.01
N ALA A 102 -22.82 7.49 -8.27
CA ALA A 102 -23.07 8.86 -7.83
C ALA A 102 -24.35 9.43 -8.47
N ALA A 103 -24.57 9.21 -9.77
CA ALA A 103 -25.74 9.69 -10.50
C ALA A 103 -27.05 9.08 -9.98
N VAL A 104 -27.05 7.78 -9.67
CA VAL A 104 -28.23 7.08 -9.13
C VAL A 104 -28.56 7.51 -7.70
N LEU A 105 -27.56 7.87 -6.90
CA LEU A 105 -27.74 8.30 -5.50
C LEU A 105 -28.08 9.79 -5.36
N ASP A 106 -27.89 10.59 -6.40
CA ASP A 106 -28.19 12.01 -6.41
C ASP A 106 -29.70 12.26 -6.52
N PRO A 107 -30.34 12.88 -5.51
CA PRO A 107 -31.77 13.16 -5.52
C PRO A 107 -32.20 14.06 -6.69
N GLU A 108 -31.32 14.91 -7.21
CA GLU A 108 -31.63 15.81 -8.33
C GLU A 108 -31.86 15.05 -9.65
N ASN A 109 -31.32 13.83 -9.76
CA ASN A 109 -31.50 13.01 -10.95
C ASN A 109 -32.80 12.18 -10.93
N GLU A 110 -33.53 12.17 -9.80
CA GLU A 110 -34.83 11.53 -9.64
C GLU A 110 -34.86 10.03 -9.99
N PHE A 111 -33.74 9.32 -9.80
CA PHE A 111 -33.71 7.87 -9.94
C PHE A 111 -34.31 7.20 -8.70
N ASN A 112 -35.21 6.24 -8.91
CA ASN A 112 -35.78 5.45 -7.82
C ASN A 112 -34.96 4.16 -7.65
N VAL A 113 -34.23 4.07 -6.53
CA VAL A 113 -33.33 2.94 -6.20
C VAL A 113 -34.09 1.66 -5.84
N GLU A 114 -35.38 1.75 -5.52
CA GLU A 114 -36.22 0.62 -5.10
C GLU A 114 -36.97 -0.06 -6.27
N ARG A 115 -36.98 0.56 -7.46
CA ARG A 115 -37.61 0.00 -8.67
C ARG A 115 -36.58 -0.50 -9.68
N THR A 116 -36.99 -1.43 -10.54
CA THR A 116 -36.18 -1.85 -11.69
C THR A 116 -36.04 -0.71 -12.70
N LEU A 117 -34.83 -0.54 -13.26
CA LEU A 117 -34.56 0.47 -14.28
C LEU A 117 -35.32 0.13 -15.58
N THR A 118 -36.11 1.07 -16.07
CA THR A 118 -36.71 0.99 -17.41
C THR A 118 -35.69 1.32 -18.49
N LYS A 119 -36.01 1.01 -19.76
CA LYS A 119 -35.13 1.38 -20.89
C LYS A 119 -34.88 2.89 -20.98
N ASP A 120 -35.87 3.70 -20.60
CA ASP A 120 -35.75 5.15 -20.60
C ASP A 120 -34.91 5.64 -19.41
N ASP A 121 -35.03 5.00 -18.24
CA ASP A 121 -34.14 5.27 -17.10
C ASP A 121 -32.68 4.97 -17.45
N VAL A 122 -32.41 3.87 -18.18
CA VAL A 122 -31.05 3.52 -18.64
C VAL A 122 -30.48 4.58 -19.58
N LYS A 123 -31.26 5.03 -20.58
CA LYS A 123 -30.82 6.10 -21.49
C LYS A 123 -30.57 7.41 -20.76
N LYS A 124 -31.47 7.79 -19.84
CA LYS A 124 -31.30 8.98 -18.98
C LYS A 124 -30.01 8.87 -18.18
N LEU A 125 -29.75 7.71 -17.56
CA LEU A 125 -28.57 7.47 -16.74
C LEU A 125 -27.27 7.58 -17.55
N ILE A 126 -27.21 6.95 -18.73
CA ILE A 126 -26.04 7.05 -19.63
C ILE A 126 -25.82 8.52 -20.01
N GLY A 127 -26.86 9.22 -20.47
CA GLY A 127 -26.76 10.63 -20.85
C GLY A 127 -26.30 11.54 -19.71
N THR A 128 -26.83 11.34 -18.49
CA THR A 128 -26.39 12.07 -17.29
C THR A 128 -24.92 11.80 -16.97
N CYS A 129 -24.48 10.54 -17.03
CA CYS A 129 -23.09 10.17 -16.73
C CYS A 129 -22.11 10.70 -17.77
N VAL A 130 -22.42 10.53 -19.06
CA VAL A 130 -21.59 11.02 -20.18
C VAL A 130 -21.49 12.54 -20.12
N SER A 131 -22.62 13.24 -19.94
CA SER A 131 -22.62 14.70 -19.78
C SER A 131 -21.70 15.15 -18.65
N ARG A 132 -21.79 14.49 -17.47
CA ARG A 132 -20.93 14.79 -16.32
C ARG A 132 -19.45 14.49 -16.60
N LEU A 133 -19.14 13.35 -17.20
CA LEU A 133 -17.76 12.92 -17.49
C LEU A 133 -17.05 13.82 -18.51
N LEU A 134 -17.81 14.46 -19.40
CA LEU A 134 -17.30 15.37 -20.42
C LEU A 134 -17.23 16.83 -19.96
N GLN A 135 -17.64 17.14 -18.72
CA GLN A 135 -17.52 18.48 -18.17
C GLN A 135 -16.04 18.87 -18.02
N ARG A 136 -15.65 19.93 -18.72
CA ARG A 136 -14.33 20.55 -18.57
C ARG A 136 -14.31 21.48 -17.36
N ASN A 137 -13.19 21.51 -16.64
CA ASN A 137 -12.98 22.38 -15.48
C ASN A 137 -14.04 22.20 -14.37
N SER A 138 -14.37 20.95 -14.04
CA SER A 138 -15.33 20.61 -12.99
C SER A 138 -14.58 20.12 -11.74
N PRO A 139 -14.42 20.94 -10.68
CA PRO A 139 -13.70 20.54 -9.48
C PRO A 139 -14.35 19.34 -8.78
N SER A 140 -15.67 19.17 -8.90
CA SER A 140 -16.38 18.00 -8.39
C SER A 140 -16.06 16.73 -9.18
N LEU A 141 -15.87 16.80 -10.50
CA LEU A 141 -15.37 15.68 -11.30
C LEU A 141 -13.91 15.37 -10.98
N ASP A 142 -13.06 16.37 -10.82
CA ASP A 142 -11.65 16.18 -10.45
C ASP A 142 -11.52 15.52 -9.07
N THR A 143 -12.43 15.85 -8.15
CA THR A 143 -12.54 15.19 -6.85
C THR A 143 -12.88 13.71 -7.00
N ALA A 144 -13.88 13.37 -7.82
CA ALA A 144 -14.24 11.98 -8.09
C ALA A 144 -13.07 11.20 -8.74
N LYS A 145 -12.38 11.81 -9.71
CA LYS A 145 -11.18 11.24 -10.35
C LYS A 145 -10.09 10.93 -9.32
N MET A 146 -9.82 11.88 -8.42
CA MET A 146 -8.82 11.73 -7.36
C MET A 146 -9.20 10.63 -6.37
N GLN A 147 -10.47 10.54 -5.95
CA GLN A 147 -10.96 9.47 -5.07
C GLN A 147 -10.78 8.09 -5.71
N VAL A 148 -11.27 7.92 -6.95
CA VAL A 148 -11.13 6.66 -7.67
C VAL A 148 -9.65 6.30 -7.89
N HIS A 149 -8.82 7.28 -8.23
CA HIS A 149 -7.39 7.04 -8.40
C HIS A 149 -6.73 6.60 -7.09
N PHE A 150 -7.04 7.26 -5.97
CA PHE A 150 -6.50 6.86 -4.67
C PHE A 150 -6.98 5.44 -4.30
N ASP A 151 -8.27 5.17 -4.39
CA ASP A 151 -8.85 3.86 -4.06
C ASP A 151 -8.30 2.70 -4.91
N MET A 152 -7.96 2.97 -6.18
CA MET A 152 -7.41 1.93 -7.08
C MET A 152 -5.92 1.66 -6.86
N ASN A 153 -5.15 2.64 -6.38
CA ASN A 153 -3.69 2.56 -6.36
C ASN A 153 -3.11 2.50 -4.94
N TYR A 154 -3.86 2.99 -3.96
CA TYR A 154 -3.49 2.87 -2.56
C TYR A 154 -3.77 1.44 -2.09
N CYS A 155 -2.75 0.80 -1.54
CA CYS A 155 -2.88 -0.48 -0.86
C CYS A 155 -2.31 -0.36 0.54
N THR A 156 -2.92 -1.05 1.49
CA THR A 156 -2.38 -1.09 2.84
C THR A 156 -1.12 -1.96 2.87
N ARG A 157 -0.23 -1.69 3.83
CA ARG A 157 0.96 -2.53 4.07
C ARG A 157 0.63 -4.02 4.20
N GLY A 158 -0.49 -4.35 4.86
CA GLY A 158 -0.92 -5.74 5.05
C GLY A 158 -1.27 -6.44 3.73
N GLU A 159 -2.07 -5.78 2.89
CA GLU A 159 -2.45 -6.28 1.56
C GLU A 159 -1.23 -6.42 0.65
N PHE A 160 -0.35 -5.42 0.66
CA PHE A 160 0.89 -5.45 -0.13
C PHE A 160 1.78 -6.64 0.24
N LEU A 161 1.99 -6.89 1.54
CA LEU A 161 2.81 -8.00 2.01
C LEU A 161 2.18 -9.37 1.69
N GLN A 162 0.85 -9.46 1.77
CA GLN A 162 0.13 -10.68 1.40
C GLN A 162 0.29 -11.00 -0.08
N GLU A 163 0.09 -10.00 -0.94
CA GLU A 163 0.22 -10.17 -2.39
C GLU A 163 1.67 -10.47 -2.79
N HIS A 164 2.64 -9.79 -2.18
CA HIS A 164 4.05 -10.08 -2.40
C HIS A 164 4.38 -11.54 -2.05
N ARG A 165 3.91 -12.03 -0.89
CA ARG A 165 4.12 -13.42 -0.48
C ARG A 165 3.49 -14.40 -1.47
N ARG A 166 2.26 -14.13 -1.91
CA ARG A 166 1.57 -14.94 -2.92
C ARG A 166 2.39 -15.04 -4.22
N VAL A 167 2.91 -13.90 -4.69
CA VAL A 167 3.76 -13.85 -5.90
C VAL A 167 5.07 -14.61 -5.69
N LEU A 168 5.75 -14.42 -4.57
CA LEU A 168 6.97 -15.16 -4.24
C LEU A 168 6.71 -16.68 -4.21
N ASP A 169 5.68 -17.12 -3.50
CA ASP A 169 5.30 -18.53 -3.41
C ASP A 169 5.01 -19.11 -4.80
N SER A 170 4.29 -18.38 -5.67
CA SER A 170 4.02 -18.79 -7.06
C SER A 170 5.29 -18.93 -7.90
N ARG A 171 6.29 -18.07 -7.70
CA ARG A 171 7.57 -18.10 -8.43
C ARG A 171 8.47 -19.24 -7.93
N LEU A 172 8.35 -19.60 -6.66
CA LEU A 172 9.10 -20.71 -6.05
C LEU A 172 8.52 -22.08 -6.40
N GLN A 173 7.20 -22.18 -6.67
CA GLN A 173 6.53 -23.46 -6.92
C GLN A 173 7.22 -24.34 -7.99
N PRO A 174 7.63 -23.84 -9.18
CA PRO A 174 8.22 -24.70 -10.21
C PRO A 174 9.52 -25.36 -9.73
N VAL A 175 10.42 -24.58 -9.13
CA VAL A 175 11.70 -25.08 -8.63
C VAL A 175 11.49 -26.01 -7.44
N LEU A 176 10.55 -25.67 -6.55
CA LEU A 176 10.19 -26.50 -5.41
C LEU A 176 9.67 -27.86 -5.86
N ALA A 177 8.71 -27.91 -6.79
CA ALA A 177 8.15 -29.15 -7.32
C ALA A 177 9.26 -30.04 -7.92
N GLU A 178 10.15 -29.48 -8.73
CA GLU A 178 11.28 -30.21 -9.30
C GLU A 178 12.22 -30.81 -8.26
N ILE A 179 12.41 -30.16 -7.11
CA ILE A 179 13.24 -30.68 -6.01
C ILE A 179 12.50 -31.78 -5.25
N LEU A 180 11.21 -31.60 -4.97
CA LEU A 180 10.39 -32.57 -4.23
C LEU A 180 10.24 -33.88 -5.01
N ASP A 181 10.06 -33.79 -6.32
CA ASP A 181 9.88 -34.94 -7.22
C ASP A 181 11.20 -35.60 -7.66
N ALA A 182 12.35 -35.02 -7.30
CA ALA A 182 13.65 -35.55 -7.69
C ALA A 182 13.90 -36.96 -7.15
N ARG A 183 14.25 -37.88 -8.06
CA ARG A 183 14.64 -39.27 -7.78
C ARG A 183 16.05 -39.56 -8.30
N ALA A 184 17.00 -38.69 -7.97
CA ALA A 184 18.39 -38.80 -8.42
C ALA A 184 19.05 -40.10 -7.94
N ARG A 185 19.67 -40.84 -8.87
CA ARG A 185 20.41 -42.08 -8.63
C ARG A 185 21.83 -42.01 -9.16
N SER A 186 22.07 -41.20 -10.21
CA SER A 186 23.42 -40.98 -10.74
C SER A 186 24.09 -39.78 -10.07
N ARG A 187 25.43 -39.73 -10.15
CA ARG A 187 26.20 -38.57 -9.66
C ARG A 187 25.79 -37.28 -10.35
N GLU A 188 25.53 -37.33 -11.66
CA GLU A 188 25.12 -36.16 -12.46
C GLU A 188 23.73 -35.65 -12.05
N GLU A 189 22.80 -36.56 -11.77
CA GLU A 189 21.46 -36.20 -11.28
C GLU A 189 21.52 -35.59 -9.88
N LEU A 190 22.40 -36.09 -9.00
CA LEU A 190 22.63 -35.52 -7.66
C LEU A 190 23.24 -34.12 -7.74
N GLU A 191 24.20 -33.90 -8.62
CA GLU A 191 24.79 -32.58 -8.88
C GLU A 191 23.73 -31.60 -9.41
N THR A 192 22.85 -32.07 -10.29
CA THR A 192 21.73 -31.27 -10.84
C THR A 192 20.73 -30.91 -9.74
N LEU A 193 20.33 -31.87 -8.90
CA LEU A 193 19.46 -31.62 -7.74
C LEU A 193 20.08 -30.58 -6.80
N TYR A 194 21.38 -30.69 -6.52
CA TYR A 194 22.07 -29.74 -5.65
C TYR A 194 22.02 -28.31 -6.22
N ARG A 195 22.22 -28.13 -7.54
CA ARG A 195 22.09 -26.82 -8.19
C ARG A 195 20.67 -26.26 -8.08
N LYS A 196 19.64 -27.10 -8.17
CA LYS A 196 18.24 -26.69 -7.97
C LYS A 196 18.01 -26.23 -6.52
N ILE A 197 18.55 -26.94 -5.53
CA ILE A 197 18.48 -26.54 -4.12
C ILE A 197 19.15 -25.18 -3.90
N VAL A 198 20.35 -24.96 -4.46
CA VAL A 198 21.04 -23.65 -4.41
C VAL A 198 20.17 -22.56 -5.04
N SER A 199 19.56 -22.84 -6.19
CA SER A 199 18.67 -21.89 -6.88
C SER A 199 17.43 -21.56 -6.04
N TYR A 200 16.82 -22.57 -5.41
CA TYR A 200 15.70 -22.39 -4.48
C TYR A 200 16.09 -21.49 -3.30
N VAL A 201 17.23 -21.75 -2.65
CA VAL A 201 17.74 -20.95 -1.53
C VAL A 201 17.97 -19.48 -1.95
N LEU A 202 18.52 -19.24 -3.13
CA LEU A 202 18.71 -17.88 -3.65
C LEU A 202 17.39 -17.16 -3.91
N LEU A 203 16.45 -17.83 -4.56
CA LEU A 203 15.14 -17.25 -4.89
C LEU A 203 14.30 -16.99 -3.63
N GLU A 204 14.32 -17.89 -2.65
CA GLU A 204 13.56 -17.73 -1.40
C GLU A 204 14.16 -16.65 -0.50
N SER A 205 15.49 -16.57 -0.42
CA SER A 205 16.18 -15.59 0.44
C SER A 205 16.23 -14.17 -0.13
N GLY A 206 16.14 -14.03 -1.45
CA GLY A 206 16.34 -12.74 -2.14
C GLY A 206 17.75 -12.18 -2.00
N LEU A 207 18.74 -12.99 -1.61
CA LEU A 207 20.13 -12.57 -1.40
C LEU A 207 20.95 -12.64 -2.70
N GLY A 208 20.50 -11.92 -3.73
CA GLY A 208 21.15 -11.86 -5.04
C GLY A 208 20.58 -12.86 -6.06
N SER A 209 21.08 -12.76 -7.30
CA SER A 209 20.51 -13.49 -8.43
C SER A 209 21.12 -14.89 -8.61
N PRO A 210 20.31 -15.92 -8.94
CA PRO A 210 20.83 -17.24 -9.35
C PRO A 210 21.56 -17.21 -10.70
N THR A 211 21.52 -16.10 -11.43
CA THR A 211 22.28 -15.91 -12.68
C THR A 211 23.72 -15.42 -12.43
N GLU A 212 24.03 -14.93 -11.23
CA GLU A 212 25.33 -14.37 -10.90
C GLU A 212 26.26 -15.43 -10.32
N LEU A 213 27.35 -15.71 -11.03
CA LEU A 213 28.25 -16.80 -10.66
C LEU A 213 28.90 -16.62 -9.27
N ALA A 214 29.22 -15.38 -8.88
CA ALA A 214 29.80 -15.09 -7.57
C ALA A 214 28.81 -15.41 -6.43
N VAL A 215 27.56 -14.97 -6.58
CA VAL A 215 26.44 -15.23 -5.66
C VAL A 215 26.17 -16.73 -5.53
N VAL A 216 26.12 -17.44 -6.67
CA VAL A 216 25.92 -18.90 -6.70
C VAL A 216 27.07 -19.62 -6.01
N ARG A 217 28.32 -19.23 -6.24
CA ARG A 217 29.50 -19.85 -5.59
C ARG A 217 29.48 -19.65 -4.08
N GLU A 218 29.21 -18.43 -3.62
CA GLU A 218 29.12 -18.13 -2.18
C GLU A 218 28.00 -18.94 -1.53
N THR A 219 26.82 -18.98 -2.15
CA THR A 219 25.67 -19.74 -1.64
C THR A 219 25.93 -21.24 -1.64
N THR A 220 26.61 -21.75 -2.67
CA THR A 220 27.02 -23.16 -2.74
C THR A 220 27.99 -23.49 -1.59
N ALA A 221 28.98 -22.64 -1.32
CA ALA A 221 29.93 -22.85 -0.23
C ALA A 221 29.23 -22.82 1.15
N ALA A 222 28.33 -21.87 1.36
CA ALA A 222 27.53 -21.77 2.58
C ALA A 222 26.62 -23.00 2.75
N LEU A 223 25.94 -23.44 1.69
CA LEU A 223 25.12 -24.65 1.71
C LEU A 223 25.96 -25.90 1.98
N GLN A 224 27.13 -26.05 1.34
CA GLN A 224 28.02 -27.19 1.56
C GLN A 224 28.52 -27.29 3.00
N SER A 225 28.64 -26.16 3.70
CA SER A 225 29.07 -26.14 5.11
C SER A 225 28.04 -26.74 6.07
N VAL A 226 26.76 -26.75 5.70
CA VAL A 226 25.65 -27.22 6.55
C VAL A 226 24.92 -28.44 5.98
N PHE A 227 25.02 -28.65 4.67
CA PHE A 227 24.37 -29.70 3.90
C PHE A 227 25.29 -30.15 2.76
N PRO A 228 26.28 -31.01 3.07
CA PRO A 228 27.19 -31.54 2.06
C PRO A 228 26.44 -32.47 1.10
N GLN A 229 26.98 -32.66 -0.11
CA GLN A 229 26.33 -33.47 -1.14
C GLN A 229 26.10 -34.94 -0.73
N THR A 230 26.84 -35.44 0.25
CA THR A 230 26.65 -36.78 0.83
C THR A 230 25.28 -36.94 1.50
N GLU A 231 24.68 -35.85 1.99
CA GLU A 231 23.36 -35.85 2.66
C GLU A 231 22.18 -35.88 1.66
N LEU A 232 22.44 -35.73 0.34
CA LEU A 232 21.38 -35.78 -0.66
C LEU A 232 20.63 -37.12 -0.68
N GLY A 233 21.32 -38.23 -0.38
CA GLY A 233 20.67 -39.54 -0.30
C GLY A 233 19.60 -39.60 0.79
N VAL A 234 19.92 -39.03 1.97
CA VAL A 234 18.97 -38.93 3.09
C VAL A 234 17.82 -37.99 2.74
N PHE A 235 18.14 -36.82 2.15
CA PHE A 235 17.14 -35.85 1.71
C PHE A 235 16.12 -36.44 0.71
N ILE A 236 16.58 -37.22 -0.28
CA ILE A 236 15.71 -37.81 -1.31
C ILE A 236 14.71 -38.81 -0.69
N ALA A 237 15.12 -39.49 0.40
CA ALA A 237 14.32 -40.48 1.11
C ALA A 237 13.22 -39.88 1.99
N LEU A 238 13.26 -38.57 2.26
CA LEU A 238 12.24 -37.87 3.04
C LEU A 238 10.89 -37.77 2.32
N THR A 239 9.84 -37.55 3.10
CA THR A 239 8.51 -37.21 2.59
C THR A 239 8.53 -35.83 1.93
N GLY A 240 7.54 -35.53 1.08
CA GLY A 240 7.44 -34.21 0.44
C GLY A 240 7.35 -33.05 1.46
N GLU A 241 6.60 -33.25 2.55
CA GLU A 241 6.47 -32.26 3.62
C GLU A 241 7.79 -32.04 4.37
N ASP A 242 8.49 -33.12 4.71
CA ASP A 242 9.79 -33.06 5.39
C ASP A 242 10.86 -32.42 4.51
N LYS A 243 10.90 -32.75 3.22
CA LYS A 243 11.78 -32.09 2.24
C LYS A 243 11.53 -30.59 2.20
N GLN A 244 10.26 -30.18 2.11
CA GLN A 244 9.92 -28.75 2.08
C GLN A 244 10.32 -28.05 3.38
N LYS A 245 10.09 -28.68 4.53
CA LYS A 245 10.52 -28.14 5.83
C LYS A 245 12.04 -28.00 5.91
N GLN A 246 12.79 -29.02 5.48
CA GLN A 246 14.24 -28.99 5.47
C GLN A 246 14.78 -27.94 4.50
N LEU A 247 14.19 -27.76 3.31
CA LEU A 247 14.58 -26.71 2.37
C LEU A 247 14.44 -25.30 2.97
N ARG A 248 13.33 -25.01 3.64
CA ARG A 248 13.12 -23.72 4.33
C ARG A 248 14.13 -23.48 5.44
N GLU A 249 14.44 -24.53 6.21
CA GLU A 249 15.44 -24.46 7.27
C GLU A 249 16.84 -24.21 6.69
N LEU A 250 17.25 -24.97 5.67
CA LEU A 250 18.53 -24.78 4.98
C LEU A 250 18.63 -23.38 4.39
N SER A 251 17.57 -22.88 3.77
CA SER A 251 17.50 -21.53 3.22
C SER A 251 17.74 -20.47 4.29
N SER A 252 17.09 -20.61 5.45
CA SER A 252 17.26 -19.70 6.60
C SER A 252 18.68 -19.73 7.15
N ILE A 253 19.27 -20.92 7.31
CA ILE A 253 20.65 -21.08 7.81
C ILE A 253 21.66 -20.49 6.83
N VAL A 254 21.56 -20.86 5.55
CA VAL A 254 22.47 -20.37 4.50
C VAL A 254 22.38 -18.86 4.34
N SER A 255 21.18 -18.29 4.42
CA SER A 255 20.97 -16.84 4.41
C SER A 255 21.68 -16.16 5.58
N GLY A 256 21.57 -16.72 6.78
CA GLY A 256 22.25 -16.22 7.97
C GLY A 256 23.78 -16.28 7.85
N ILE A 257 24.33 -17.36 7.30
CA ILE A 257 25.77 -17.50 7.05
C ILE A 257 26.27 -16.43 6.07
N ARG A 258 25.58 -16.25 4.94
CA ARG A 258 25.98 -15.25 3.93
C ARG A 258 25.91 -13.83 4.48
N LEU A 259 24.86 -13.53 5.23
CA LEU A 259 24.72 -12.27 5.93
C LEU A 259 25.85 -12.02 6.94
N PHE A 260 26.24 -13.04 7.70
CA PHE A 260 27.33 -12.94 8.65
C PHE A 260 28.69 -12.75 7.96
N ASN A 261 28.90 -13.44 6.84
CA ASN A 261 30.10 -13.29 6.03
C ASN A 261 30.21 -11.89 5.41
N ARG A 262 29.09 -11.32 4.96
CA ARG A 262 29.02 -9.91 4.52
C ARG A 262 29.52 -8.97 5.61
N ASP A 263 28.94 -9.09 6.79
CA ASP A 263 29.26 -8.20 7.91
C ASP A 263 30.71 -8.35 8.41
N CYS A 264 31.28 -9.56 8.29
CA CYS A 264 32.70 -9.81 8.56
C CYS A 264 33.65 -9.34 7.43
N GLY A 265 33.14 -8.83 6.31
CA GLY A 265 33.93 -8.46 5.13
C GLY A 265 34.56 -9.66 4.41
N LYS A 266 34.00 -10.87 4.58
CA LYS A 266 34.49 -12.14 4.00
C LYS A 266 33.59 -12.69 2.89
N GLY A 267 32.54 -11.96 2.52
CA GLY A 267 31.54 -12.35 1.54
C GLY A 267 30.49 -11.25 1.38
N GLY A 268 29.27 -11.63 1.02
CA GLY A 268 28.16 -10.71 0.78
C GLY A 268 28.03 -10.24 -0.66
N GLU A 269 28.57 -11.00 -1.61
CA GLU A 269 28.40 -10.72 -3.04
C GLU A 269 26.92 -10.71 -3.40
N GLY A 270 26.47 -9.69 -4.13
CA GLY A 270 25.07 -9.51 -4.52
C GLY A 270 24.10 -9.22 -3.37
N ILE A 271 24.61 -8.89 -2.16
CA ILE A 271 23.78 -8.49 -1.04
C ILE A 271 23.72 -6.96 -0.92
N ASP A 272 22.54 -6.42 -1.21
CA ASP A 272 22.27 -4.98 -1.08
C ASP A 272 22.29 -4.47 0.37
N ASP A 273 22.69 -3.21 0.51
CA ASP A 273 22.58 -2.47 1.76
C ASP A 273 21.20 -1.85 1.94
N LEU A 274 20.21 -2.73 2.16
CA LEU A 274 18.81 -2.34 2.30
C LEU A 274 18.58 -1.21 3.32
N PRO A 275 19.22 -1.18 4.52
CA PRO A 275 19.01 -0.07 5.45
C PRO A 275 19.34 1.30 4.85
N SER A 276 20.49 1.43 4.19
CA SER A 276 20.91 2.69 3.56
C SER A 276 20.00 3.06 2.38
N ILE A 277 19.69 2.10 1.51
CA ILE A 277 18.79 2.32 0.36
C ILE A 277 17.41 2.79 0.83
N LEU A 278 16.86 2.15 1.87
CA LEU A 278 15.55 2.48 2.42
C LEU A 278 15.56 3.84 3.13
N LYS A 279 16.60 4.17 3.88
CA LYS A 279 16.75 5.51 4.51
C LYS A 279 16.76 6.62 3.48
N ASP A 280 17.52 6.45 2.40
CA ASP A 280 17.57 7.42 1.31
C ASP A 280 16.21 7.55 0.61
N ALA A 281 15.56 6.41 0.29
CA ALA A 281 14.23 6.40 -0.32
C ALA A 281 13.17 7.07 0.56
N LEU A 282 13.16 6.78 1.87
CA LEU A 282 12.24 7.38 2.83
C LEU A 282 12.45 8.89 2.94
N LYS A 283 13.71 9.35 2.98
CA LYS A 283 14.03 10.77 3.02
C LYS A 283 13.51 11.50 1.79
N VAL A 284 13.84 11.02 0.59
CA VAL A 284 13.42 11.64 -0.67
C VAL A 284 11.89 11.64 -0.79
N THR A 285 11.24 10.54 -0.40
CA THR A 285 9.78 10.43 -0.48
C THR A 285 9.10 11.36 0.53
N SER A 286 9.60 11.42 1.77
CA SER A 286 9.09 12.31 2.81
C SER A 286 9.16 13.78 2.39
N GLU A 287 10.32 14.24 1.88
CA GLU A 287 10.52 15.61 1.38
C GLU A 287 9.53 15.95 0.24
N ASN A 288 9.28 15.01 -0.67
CA ASN A 288 8.34 15.19 -1.77
C ASN A 288 6.88 15.29 -1.28
N ILE A 289 6.48 14.44 -0.33
CA ILE A 289 5.12 14.46 0.24
C ILE A 289 4.92 15.75 1.05
N GLU A 290 5.90 16.17 1.86
CA GLU A 290 5.82 17.39 2.65
C GLU A 290 5.68 18.64 1.76
N LYS A 291 6.49 18.73 0.69
CA LYS A 291 6.37 19.80 -0.30
C LYS A 291 5.02 19.82 -0.99
N THR A 292 4.46 18.65 -1.28
CA THR A 292 3.13 18.53 -1.91
C THR A 292 2.01 18.92 -0.93
N LEU A 293 2.15 18.53 0.34
CA LEU A 293 1.23 18.92 1.41
C LEU A 293 1.23 20.44 1.59
N GLN A 294 2.42 21.06 1.64
CA GLN A 294 2.55 22.50 1.81
C GLN A 294 1.85 23.28 0.68
N LYS A 295 2.09 22.90 -0.57
CA LYS A 295 1.40 23.50 -1.73
C LYS A 295 -0.12 23.35 -1.65
N THR A 296 -0.59 22.17 -1.24
CA THR A 296 -2.03 21.88 -1.12
C THR A 296 -2.66 22.74 -0.02
N LEU A 297 -1.98 22.89 1.12
CA LEU A 297 -2.42 23.74 2.22
C LEU A 297 -2.46 25.22 1.82
N GLU A 298 -1.42 25.72 1.15
CA GLU A 298 -1.38 27.10 0.65
C GLU A 298 -2.57 27.39 -0.28
N ALA A 299 -2.84 26.50 -1.24
CA ALA A 299 -4.00 26.62 -2.12
C ALA A 299 -5.31 26.56 -1.32
N ALA A 300 -5.45 25.64 -0.37
CA ALA A 300 -6.66 25.52 0.45
C ALA A 300 -6.92 26.80 1.27
N TYR A 301 -5.86 27.44 1.80
CA TYR A 301 -5.96 28.71 2.50
C TYR A 301 -6.36 29.86 1.58
N GLN A 302 -5.83 29.91 0.36
CA GLN A 302 -6.23 30.91 -0.64
C GLN A 302 -7.72 30.76 -1.00
N PHE A 303 -8.19 29.55 -1.29
CA PHE A 303 -9.60 29.27 -1.56
C PHE A 303 -10.50 29.66 -0.37
N THR A 304 -10.07 29.31 0.85
CA THR A 304 -10.79 29.68 2.07
C THR A 304 -10.86 31.20 2.23
N GLY A 305 -9.74 31.90 2.02
CA GLY A 305 -9.68 33.37 2.12
C GLY A 305 -10.58 34.08 1.12
N VAL A 306 -10.62 33.61 -0.14
CA VAL A 306 -11.54 34.12 -1.17
C VAL A 306 -13.00 33.85 -0.81
N LEU A 307 -13.33 32.65 -0.34
CA LEU A 307 -14.70 32.32 0.07
C LEU A 307 -15.16 33.17 1.27
N CYS A 308 -14.30 33.41 2.26
CA CYS A 308 -14.60 34.28 3.39
C CYS A 308 -14.84 35.72 2.94
N SER A 309 -13.98 36.29 2.07
CA SER A 309 -14.14 37.68 1.60
C SER A 309 -15.42 37.88 0.79
N LEU A 310 -15.81 36.88 -0.01
CA LEU A 310 -17.09 36.89 -0.74
C LEU A 310 -18.31 36.77 0.18
N THR A 311 -18.15 36.24 1.40
CA THR A 311 -19.25 36.10 2.37
C THR A 311 -19.39 37.35 3.25
N GLU A 312 -18.30 38.07 3.53
CA GLU A 312 -18.27 39.21 4.46
C GLU A 312 -18.66 40.56 3.81
N SER A 313 -18.44 40.78 2.51
CA SER A 313 -18.93 41.99 1.82
C SER A 313 -19.14 41.81 0.30
N PRO A 314 -20.23 41.15 -0.12
CA PRO A 314 -20.52 40.92 -1.53
C PRO A 314 -21.21 42.13 -2.18
N HIS A 315 -20.46 43.13 -2.65
CA HIS A 315 -21.00 44.20 -3.48
C HIS A 315 -20.19 44.43 -4.77
N PRO A 316 -20.72 44.01 -5.95
CA PRO A 316 -21.96 43.23 -6.16
C PRO A 316 -21.82 41.76 -5.72
N PRO A 317 -22.93 41.05 -5.46
CA PRO A 317 -22.87 39.64 -5.06
C PRO A 317 -22.35 38.74 -6.18
N PRO A 318 -21.43 37.81 -5.86
CA PRO A 318 -20.87 36.91 -6.85
C PRO A 318 -21.94 35.96 -7.39
N PRO A 319 -21.81 35.49 -8.64
CA PRO A 319 -22.71 34.48 -9.19
C PRO A 319 -22.71 33.22 -8.31
N PRO A 320 -23.87 32.61 -8.01
CA PRO A 320 -23.95 31.39 -7.20
C PRO A 320 -23.10 30.25 -7.76
N SER A 321 -22.98 30.14 -9.09
CA SER A 321 -22.14 29.16 -9.77
C SER A 321 -20.65 29.36 -9.48
N SER A 322 -20.18 30.60 -9.39
CA SER A 322 -18.78 30.91 -9.04
C SER A 322 -18.48 30.50 -7.59
N VAL A 323 -19.39 30.79 -6.66
CA VAL A 323 -19.24 30.39 -5.25
C VAL A 323 -19.28 28.88 -5.10
N LEU A 324 -20.18 28.19 -5.83
CA LEU A 324 -20.26 26.73 -5.84
C LEU A 324 -18.96 26.11 -6.35
N SER A 325 -18.45 26.57 -7.50
CA SER A 325 -17.19 26.07 -8.06
C SER A 325 -16.00 26.27 -7.12
N LEU A 326 -15.92 27.41 -6.42
CA LEU A 326 -14.90 27.63 -5.39
C LEU A 326 -15.05 26.69 -4.18
N LYS A 327 -16.28 26.42 -3.74
CA LYS A 327 -16.54 25.44 -2.68
C LYS A 327 -16.13 24.03 -3.10
N GLU A 328 -16.49 23.61 -4.31
CA GLU A 328 -16.09 22.32 -4.87
C GLU A 328 -14.56 22.22 -5.00
N GLY A 329 -13.89 23.28 -5.44
CA GLY A 329 -12.43 23.34 -5.48
C GLY A 329 -11.78 23.26 -4.10
N LEU A 330 -12.36 23.91 -3.09
CA LEU A 330 -11.89 23.77 -1.71
C LEU A 330 -12.09 22.33 -1.21
N ILE A 331 -13.22 21.68 -1.51
CA ILE A 331 -13.47 20.28 -1.17
C ILE A 331 -12.41 19.38 -1.82
N ASN A 332 -12.10 19.59 -3.11
CA ASN A 332 -11.04 18.88 -3.80
C ASN A 332 -9.70 18.99 -3.06
N LEU A 333 -9.28 20.21 -2.72
CA LEU A 333 -8.02 20.46 -2.01
C LEU A 333 -7.99 19.80 -0.61
N ARG A 334 -9.10 19.84 0.13
CA ARG A 334 -9.20 19.19 1.45
C ARG A 334 -9.13 17.68 1.36
N GLN A 335 -9.70 17.08 0.31
CA GLN A 335 -9.57 15.63 0.09
C GLN A 335 -8.15 15.24 -0.32
N HIS A 336 -7.51 16.03 -1.17
CA HIS A 336 -6.11 15.83 -1.55
C HIS A 336 -5.20 15.89 -0.32
N GLU A 337 -5.42 16.88 0.55
CA GLU A 337 -4.75 17.02 1.84
C GLU A 337 -4.92 15.77 2.73
N THR A 338 -6.13 15.20 2.82
CA THR A 338 -6.37 13.94 3.54
C THR A 338 -5.56 12.79 2.96
N PHE A 339 -5.56 12.59 1.64
CA PHE A 339 -4.82 11.51 0.99
C PHE A 339 -3.30 11.64 1.17
N ILE A 340 -2.76 12.85 1.01
CA ILE A 340 -1.33 13.12 1.26
C ILE A 340 -0.97 12.81 2.72
N ARG A 341 -1.83 13.14 3.68
CA ARG A 341 -1.59 12.83 5.10
C ARG A 341 -1.63 11.34 5.39
N THR A 342 -2.50 10.58 4.74
CA THR A 342 -2.49 9.11 4.83
C THR A 342 -1.12 8.57 4.41
N LEU A 343 -0.63 8.98 3.24
CA LEU A 343 0.68 8.57 2.73
C LEU A 343 1.83 9.02 3.65
N MET A 344 1.77 10.24 4.20
CA MET A 344 2.76 10.71 5.18
C MET A 344 2.77 9.84 6.43
N GLY A 345 1.60 9.45 6.93
CA GLY A 345 1.47 8.52 8.05
C GLY A 345 2.19 7.19 7.78
N ASP A 346 2.01 6.63 6.58
CA ASP A 346 2.68 5.38 6.19
C ASP A 346 4.21 5.52 6.10
N ILE A 347 4.71 6.66 5.61
CA ILE A 347 6.15 6.94 5.55
C ILE A 347 6.73 7.05 6.96
N LEU A 348 6.08 7.80 7.85
CA LEU A 348 6.54 7.96 9.23
C LEU A 348 6.57 6.61 9.96
N MET A 349 5.50 5.83 9.83
CA MET A 349 5.45 4.47 10.37
C MET A 349 6.55 3.57 9.78
N SER A 350 6.84 3.71 8.49
CA SER A 350 7.89 2.93 7.83
C SER A 350 9.30 3.33 8.29
N ALA A 351 9.53 4.62 8.55
CA ALA A 351 10.79 5.12 9.11
C ALA A 351 11.02 4.60 10.53
N GLU A 352 10.03 4.72 11.42
CA GLU A 352 10.11 4.18 12.78
C GLU A 352 10.35 2.66 12.77
N HIS A 353 9.68 1.95 11.87
CA HIS A 353 9.85 0.51 11.72
C HIS A 353 11.25 0.15 11.22
N LEU A 354 11.81 0.93 10.28
CA LEU A 354 13.17 0.71 9.78
C LEU A 354 14.20 0.88 10.90
N ASP A 355 14.07 1.93 11.71
CA ASP A 355 14.98 2.19 12.83
C ASP A 355 14.95 1.05 13.86
N HIS A 356 13.75 0.57 14.23
CA HIS A 356 13.59 -0.58 15.12
C HIS A 356 14.22 -1.85 14.56
N LEU A 357 13.96 -2.16 13.30
CA LEU A 357 14.48 -3.38 12.68
C LEU A 357 15.99 -3.35 12.48
N GLU A 358 16.56 -2.18 12.18
CA GLU A 358 18.01 -2.02 12.08
C GLU A 358 18.68 -2.21 13.44
N ALA A 359 18.10 -1.65 14.51
CA ALA A 359 18.58 -1.88 15.87
C ALA A 359 18.50 -3.37 16.26
N ASP A 360 17.39 -4.05 15.97
CA ASP A 360 17.22 -5.48 16.21
C ASP A 360 18.21 -6.32 15.40
N PHE A 361 18.43 -5.95 14.13
CA PHE A 361 19.38 -6.62 13.24
C PHE A 361 20.81 -6.48 13.76
N GLN A 362 21.21 -5.28 14.16
CA GLN A 362 22.53 -4.99 14.71
C GLN A 362 22.76 -5.72 16.04
N GLY A 363 21.79 -5.69 16.95
CA GLY A 363 21.88 -6.42 18.22
C GLY A 363 21.97 -7.94 18.03
N THR A 364 21.23 -8.49 17.06
CA THR A 364 21.32 -9.92 16.70
C THR A 364 22.71 -10.25 16.13
N MET A 365 23.25 -9.39 15.26
CA MET A 365 24.60 -9.56 14.69
C MET A 365 25.67 -9.56 15.78
N GLU A 366 25.62 -8.61 16.72
CA GLU A 366 26.57 -8.52 17.83
C GLU A 366 26.52 -9.76 18.73
N SER A 367 25.31 -10.25 19.05
CA SER A 367 25.11 -11.49 19.80
C SER A 367 25.69 -12.71 19.07
N LEU A 368 25.47 -12.80 17.76
CA LEU A 368 26.02 -13.85 16.92
C LEU A 368 27.55 -13.81 16.87
N LYS A 369 28.15 -12.62 16.68
CA LYS A 369 29.61 -12.42 16.75
C LYS A 369 30.16 -12.85 18.10
N ALA A 370 29.55 -12.44 19.19
CA ALA A 370 29.98 -12.83 20.54
C ALA A 370 29.93 -14.35 20.71
N THR A 371 28.89 -15.02 20.20
CA THR A 371 28.74 -16.48 20.27
C THR A 371 29.81 -17.22 19.46
N VAL A 372 30.12 -16.73 18.25
CA VAL A 372 31.08 -17.35 17.32
C VAL A 372 32.53 -17.05 17.69
N GLN A 373 32.85 -15.84 18.17
CA GLN A 373 34.22 -15.42 18.49
C GLN A 373 34.67 -15.82 19.90
N SER A 374 33.76 -16.00 20.84
CA SER A 374 34.12 -16.34 22.24
C SER A 374 34.51 -17.80 22.45
N LYS A 375 34.31 -18.69 21.46
CA LYS A 375 34.49 -20.13 21.62
C LYS A 375 35.32 -20.71 20.49
N THR A 376 36.30 -21.54 20.84
CA THR A 376 37.10 -22.34 19.89
C THR A 376 36.27 -23.39 19.15
N ALA A 377 35.12 -23.79 19.69
CA ALA A 377 34.11 -24.60 19.02
C ALA A 377 32.73 -24.23 19.55
N VAL A 378 31.78 -23.93 18.66
CA VAL A 378 30.38 -23.66 19.02
C VAL A 378 29.51 -24.84 18.57
N PRO A 379 28.61 -25.36 19.42
CA PRO A 379 27.68 -26.41 19.00
C PRO A 379 26.85 -25.99 17.80
N THR A 380 26.83 -26.80 16.75
CA THR A 380 26.11 -26.56 15.50
C THR A 380 24.63 -26.21 15.72
N ALA A 381 23.98 -26.88 16.67
CA ALA A 381 22.59 -26.61 17.05
C ALA A 381 22.37 -25.19 17.60
N GLN A 382 23.35 -24.62 18.31
CA GLN A 382 23.28 -23.25 18.83
C GLN A 382 23.55 -22.20 17.74
N VAL A 383 24.48 -22.50 16.83
CA VAL A 383 24.86 -21.60 15.73
C VAL A 383 23.75 -21.52 14.69
N TYR A 384 23.12 -22.65 14.32
CA TYR A 384 22.07 -22.67 13.32
C TYR A 384 20.83 -21.89 13.76
N VAL A 385 20.43 -22.02 15.03
CA VAL A 385 19.34 -21.21 15.61
C VAL A 385 19.67 -19.72 15.52
N SER A 386 20.93 -19.34 15.75
CA SER A 386 21.38 -17.95 15.68
C SER A 386 21.39 -17.41 14.24
N TYR A 387 21.82 -18.22 13.26
CA TYR A 387 21.74 -17.85 11.83
C TYR A 387 20.29 -17.77 11.31
N ILE A 388 19.41 -18.65 11.78
CA ILE A 388 17.97 -18.58 11.47
C ILE A 388 17.37 -17.30 12.06
N HIS A 389 17.67 -16.98 13.32
CA HIS A 389 17.19 -15.74 13.93
C HIS A 389 17.67 -14.50 13.16
N PHE A 390 18.92 -14.54 12.68
CA PHE A 390 19.53 -13.45 11.93
C PHE A 390 19.02 -13.31 10.49
N SER A 391 18.76 -14.42 9.79
CA SER A 391 18.08 -14.36 8.49
C SER A 391 16.64 -13.86 8.64
N LEU A 392 15.94 -14.26 9.71
CA LEU A 392 14.61 -13.78 10.01
C LEU A 392 14.60 -12.29 10.36
N SER A 393 15.57 -11.76 11.10
CA SER A 393 15.63 -10.31 11.39
C SER A 393 15.82 -9.48 10.12
N ARG A 394 16.62 -9.95 9.15
CA ARG A 394 16.67 -9.32 7.82
C ARG A 394 15.39 -9.55 7.03
N ALA A 395 14.84 -10.75 7.04
CA ALA A 395 13.58 -11.01 6.36
C ALA A 395 12.50 -10.06 6.88
N ARG A 396 12.55 -9.64 8.16
CA ARG A 396 11.67 -8.59 8.71
C ARG A 396 11.93 -7.20 8.15
N LEU A 397 13.17 -6.84 7.81
CA LEU A 397 13.50 -5.58 7.10
C LEU A 397 12.79 -5.48 5.74
N ILE A 398 12.48 -6.64 5.15
CA ILE A 398 11.76 -6.74 3.88
C ILE A 398 10.26 -7.07 4.13
N PHE A 399 9.96 -7.84 5.17
CA PHE A 399 8.68 -8.49 5.49
C PHE A 399 8.41 -8.47 7.00
N PRO A 400 7.96 -7.34 7.56
CA PRO A 400 7.61 -7.24 8.98
C PRO A 400 6.54 -8.27 9.36
N PRO A 401 6.58 -8.85 10.57
CA PRO A 401 5.50 -9.69 11.02
C PRO A 401 4.23 -8.85 11.13
N GLN A 402 3.09 -9.39 10.70
CA GLN A 402 1.80 -8.77 10.99
C GLN A 402 1.65 -8.76 12.52
N THR A 403 1.55 -7.58 13.11
CA THR A 403 1.05 -7.46 14.47
C THR A 403 -0.39 -7.98 14.45
N PRO A 404 -0.79 -8.91 15.35
CA PRO A 404 -2.19 -9.25 15.46
C PRO A 404 -2.94 -7.97 15.80
N HIS A 405 -3.87 -7.55 14.95
CA HIS A 405 -4.85 -6.53 15.29
C HIS A 405 -5.60 -7.02 16.54
N ILE A 406 -5.19 -6.54 17.71
CA ILE A 406 -6.06 -6.58 18.88
C ILE A 406 -7.18 -5.60 18.53
N SER A 407 -8.30 -6.15 18.08
CA SER A 407 -9.56 -5.43 18.01
C SER A 407 -9.83 -4.83 19.39
N SER A 408 -9.66 -3.52 19.51
CA SER A 408 -10.10 -2.71 20.64
C SER A 408 -11.62 -2.57 20.60
N SER A 409 -12.29 -3.72 20.71
CA SER A 409 -13.71 -3.83 21.01
C SER A 409 -13.82 -4.48 22.37
N ILE A 410 -13.44 -3.74 23.41
CA ILE A 410 -13.91 -3.78 24.79
C ILE A 410 -13.27 -2.55 25.44
N ILE A 411 -14.09 -1.53 25.69
CA ILE A 411 -14.11 -0.57 26.81
C ILE A 411 -14.95 0.60 26.31
N SER A 412 -16.24 0.55 26.62
CA SER A 412 -16.99 1.70 27.12
C SER A 412 -18.21 1.12 27.84
N PRO A 413 -18.52 1.50 29.08
CA PRO A 413 -19.89 1.42 29.56
C PRO A 413 -20.80 2.35 28.74
#